data_AF-A0AAJ0LEC8-F1
#
_entry.id   AF-A0AAJ0LEC8-F1
#
_cell.length_a   1.000
_cell.length_b   1.000
_cell.length_c   1.000
_cell.angle_alpha   90.00
_cell.angle_beta   90.00
_cell.angle_gamma   90.00
#
_symmetry.space_group_name_H-M   'P 1'
#
loop_
_entity.id
_entity.type
_entity.pdbx_description
1 polymer ?
#
loop_
_entity_poly.entity_id
_entity_poly.type
_entity_poly.pdbx_seq_one_letter_code
_entity_poly.pdbx_strand_id
1 'polypeptide(L)'
;MFTPMMLAQTNSQVSPYYALLTDVWEETPAAEREKIMGDDGNYLSTKTLNKNTKQIMSDYKMIQYDITSGNQYTYQTDFYKTK
;
A
#
# COMPACT_ATOMS: atom_id res chain seq x y z
N MET A 1 -2.66 -7.24 -4.93
CA MET A 1 -1.58 -7.23 -3.91
C MET A 1 -0.76 -8.53 -3.86
N PHE A 2 -0.79 -9.40 -4.88
CA PHE A 2 -0.05 -10.69 -4.81
C PHE A 2 1.47 -10.53 -4.99
N THR A 3 1.90 -9.69 -5.94
CA THR A 3 3.32 -9.49 -6.27
C THR A 3 4.17 -8.94 -5.11
N PRO A 4 3.75 -7.89 -4.38
CA PRO A 4 4.52 -7.37 -3.24
C PRO A 4 4.70 -8.40 -2.11
N MET A 5 3.65 -9.19 -1.82
CA MET A 5 3.73 -10.27 -0.82
C MET A 5 4.76 -11.34 -1.19
N MET A 6 4.73 -11.78 -2.45
CA MET A 6 5.68 -12.78 -2.94
C MET A 6 7.12 -12.27 -2.85
N LEU A 7 7.37 -11.03 -3.27
CA LEU A 7 8.69 -10.39 -3.21
C LEU A 7 9.20 -10.22 -1.77
N ALA A 8 8.31 -9.85 -0.85
CA ALA A 8 8.64 -9.79 0.58
C ALA A 8 8.99 -11.17 1.14
N GLN A 9 8.21 -12.21 0.81
CA GLN A 9 8.45 -13.57 1.26
C GLN A 9 9.78 -14.15 0.77
N THR A 10 10.21 -13.79 -0.45
CA THR A 10 11.49 -14.23 -1.01
C THR A 10 12.67 -13.33 -0.68
N ASN A 11 12.47 -12.31 0.19
CA ASN A 11 13.47 -11.30 0.51
C ASN A 11 14.12 -10.71 -0.75
N SER A 12 13.31 -10.50 -1.79
CA SER A 12 13.80 -10.02 -3.08
C SER A 12 14.05 -8.52 -3.01
N GLN A 13 15.06 -8.07 -3.75
CA GLN A 13 15.30 -6.65 -3.91
C GLN A 13 14.17 -6.03 -4.75
N VAL A 14 13.61 -4.92 -4.26
CA VAL A 14 12.43 -4.28 -4.86
C VAL A 14 12.71 -2.83 -5.21
N SER A 15 11.97 -2.31 -6.19
CA SER A 15 11.97 -0.87 -6.51
C SER A 15 11.17 -0.08 -5.47
N PRO A 16 11.35 1.25 -5.39
CA PRO A 16 10.53 2.11 -4.53
C PRO A 16 9.02 1.95 -4.72
N TYR A 17 8.55 1.70 -5.96
CA TYR A 17 7.14 1.40 -6.22
C TYR A 17 6.66 0.14 -5.50
N TYR A 18 7.41 -0.96 -5.60
CA TYR A 18 7.03 -2.20 -4.92
C TYR A 18 7.18 -2.11 -3.41
N ALA A 19 8.13 -1.32 -2.89
CA ALA A 19 8.22 -1.01 -1.47
C ALA A 19 6.96 -0.28 -0.98
N LEU A 20 6.48 0.75 -1.69
CA LEU A 20 5.23 1.43 -1.37
C LEU A 20 4.03 0.47 -1.39
N LEU A 21 3.97 -0.47 -2.35
CA LEU A 21 2.91 -1.47 -2.38
C LEU A 21 2.97 -2.44 -1.21
N THR A 22 4.18 -2.78 -0.73
CA THR A 22 4.37 -3.55 0.48
C THR A 22 3.91 -2.76 1.71
N ASP A 23 4.25 -1.47 1.81
CA ASP A 23 3.80 -0.61 2.91
C ASP A 23 2.27 -0.45 2.93
N VAL A 24 1.66 -0.21 1.77
CA VAL A 24 0.20 -0.20 1.61
C VAL A 24 -0.37 -1.53 2.06
N TRP A 25 0.27 -2.64 1.70
CA TRP A 25 -0.14 -3.93 2.19
C TRP A 25 -0.03 -3.99 3.73
N GLU A 26 1.13 -3.85 4.33
CA GLU A 26 1.33 -3.97 5.78
C GLU A 26 0.42 -3.06 6.62
N GLU A 27 0.20 -1.83 6.15
CA GLU A 27 -0.53 -0.79 6.89
C GLU A 27 -2.02 -0.73 6.58
N THR A 28 -2.48 -1.31 5.46
CA THR A 28 -3.92 -1.54 5.29
C THR A 28 -4.36 -2.55 6.35
N PRO A 29 -5.18 -2.13 7.35
CA PRO A 29 -5.56 -2.99 8.45
C PRO A 29 -6.14 -4.29 7.91
N ALA A 30 -5.87 -5.41 8.59
CA ALA A 30 -6.56 -6.66 8.30
C ALA A 30 -8.09 -6.49 8.33
N ALA A 31 -8.63 -5.47 9.03
CA ALA A 31 -10.04 -5.06 8.99
C ALA A 31 -10.58 -4.57 7.61
N GLU A 32 -9.71 -4.23 6.66
CA GLU A 32 -10.08 -4.02 5.25
C GLU A 32 -9.72 -5.20 4.34
N ARG A 33 -8.89 -6.14 4.83
CA ARG A 33 -8.60 -7.42 4.15
C ARG A 33 -9.60 -8.51 4.51
N GLU A 34 -10.20 -8.38 5.68
CA GLU A 34 -11.30 -9.12 6.26
C GLU A 34 -12.18 -8.08 6.94
N LYS A 35 -13.46 -8.07 6.63
CA LYS A 35 -14.47 -7.69 7.62
C LYS A 35 -14.28 -8.59 8.86
N ILE A 36 -13.37 -8.25 9.77
CA ILE A 36 -13.18 -9.04 11.00
C ILE A 36 -14.37 -8.69 11.90
N MET A 37 -15.34 -9.61 11.96
CA MET A 37 -16.36 -9.61 12.99
C MET A 37 -15.66 -9.87 14.32
N GLY A 38 -15.86 -9.00 15.31
CA GLY A 38 -15.64 -9.41 16.70
C GLY A 38 -16.59 -10.55 17.06
N ASP A 39 -16.32 -11.24 18.18
CA ASP A 39 -17.20 -12.29 18.70
C ASP A 39 -18.66 -11.80 18.98
N ASP A 40 -18.88 -10.49 18.92
CA ASP A 40 -20.16 -9.79 19.06
C ASP A 40 -20.86 -9.45 17.72
N GLY A 41 -20.25 -9.79 16.58
CA GLY A 41 -20.79 -9.55 15.24
C GLY A 41 -20.70 -8.11 14.74
N ASN A 42 -20.00 -7.21 15.45
CA ASN A 42 -19.86 -5.81 15.05
C ASN A 42 -18.57 -5.56 14.24
N TYR A 43 -18.65 -4.63 13.29
CA TYR A 43 -17.51 -4.13 12.56
C TYR A 43 -16.70 -3.16 13.45
N LEU A 44 -15.41 -3.44 13.65
CA LEU A 44 -14.51 -2.49 14.30
C LEU A 44 -14.42 -1.22 13.45
N SER A 45 -14.86 -0.10 14.03
CA SER A 45 -15.00 1.20 13.35
C SER A 45 -13.66 1.68 12.76
N THR A 46 -13.71 2.19 11.53
CA THR A 46 -12.65 2.87 10.76
C THR A 46 -12.05 4.13 11.43
N LYS A 47 -12.30 4.35 12.73
CA LYS A 47 -12.01 5.60 13.44
C LYS A 47 -10.56 5.77 13.90
N THR A 48 -9.70 4.78 13.71
CA THR A 48 -8.30 4.88 14.18
C THR A 48 -7.31 4.41 13.13
N LEU A 49 -7.48 4.84 11.86
CA LEU A 49 -6.33 4.86 10.95
C LEU A 49 -5.28 5.79 11.57
N ASN A 50 -4.16 5.20 11.98
CA ASN A 50 -3.04 5.92 12.57
C ASN A 50 -2.54 6.97 11.54
N LYS A 51 -1.80 7.99 11.99
CA LYS A 51 -1.32 9.06 11.10
C LYS A 51 -0.45 8.51 9.95
N ASN A 52 0.27 7.42 10.19
CA ASN A 52 1.15 6.76 9.22
C ASN A 52 0.34 6.12 8.08
N THR A 53 -0.67 5.32 8.39
CA THR A 53 -1.54 4.67 7.41
C THR A 53 -2.23 5.70 6.51
N LYS A 54 -2.68 6.83 7.05
CA LYS A 54 -3.27 7.92 6.23
C LYS A 54 -2.27 8.50 5.24
N GLN A 55 -1.02 8.66 5.65
CA GLN A 55 0.05 9.15 4.78
C GLN A 55 0.33 8.14 3.65
N ILE A 56 0.51 6.88 4.00
CA ILE A 56 0.78 5.80 3.03
C ILE A 56 -0.35 5.68 2.00
N MET A 57 -1.62 5.78 2.43
CA MET A 57 -2.77 5.77 1.51
C MET A 57 -2.81 7.01 0.61
N SER A 58 -2.42 8.18 1.13
CA SER A 58 -2.30 9.41 0.34
C SER A 58 -1.20 9.29 -0.71
N ASP A 59 -0.03 8.78 -0.32
CA ASP A 59 1.12 8.57 -1.20
C ASP A 59 0.76 7.58 -2.31
N TYR A 60 0.14 6.46 -1.95
CA TYR A 60 -0.38 5.51 -2.92
C TYR A 60 -1.35 6.15 -3.91
N LYS A 61 -2.32 6.94 -3.44
CA LYS A 61 -3.28 7.63 -4.30
C LYS A 61 -2.60 8.60 -5.28
N MET A 62 -1.60 9.36 -4.82
CA MET A 62 -0.85 10.28 -5.67
C MET A 62 -0.09 9.53 -6.77
N ILE A 63 0.60 8.44 -6.42
CA ILE A 63 1.33 7.60 -7.38
C ILE A 63 0.37 6.95 -8.38
N GLN A 64 -0.76 6.40 -7.93
CA GLN A 64 -1.76 5.81 -8.82
C GLN A 64 -2.33 6.84 -9.80
N TYR A 65 -2.59 8.07 -9.34
CA TYR A 65 -3.00 9.14 -10.23
C TYR A 65 -1.91 9.48 -11.25
N ASP A 66 -0.67 9.68 -10.80
CA ASP A 66 0.46 10.05 -11.67
C ASP A 66 0.69 9.05 -12.81
N ILE A 67 0.54 7.74 -12.56
CA ILE A 67 0.77 6.69 -13.56
C ILE A 67 -0.43 6.40 -14.48
N THR A 68 -1.65 6.81 -14.10
CA THR A 68 -2.86 6.51 -14.88
C THR A 68 -3.33 7.70 -15.71
N SER A 69 -3.56 8.84 -15.07
CA SER A 69 -4.19 10.02 -15.67
C SER A 69 -3.43 11.32 -15.38
N GLY A 70 -2.36 11.25 -14.59
CA GLY A 70 -1.52 12.38 -14.23
C GLY A 70 -0.41 12.65 -15.24
N ASN A 71 0.60 13.39 -14.79
CA ASN A 71 1.65 13.93 -15.67
C ASN A 71 2.88 13.02 -15.77
N GLN A 72 2.81 11.79 -15.23
CA GLN A 72 3.88 10.80 -15.32
C GLN A 72 5.22 11.29 -14.76
N TYR A 73 5.20 12.06 -13.67
CA TYR A 73 6.41 12.60 -13.04
C TYR A 73 7.36 11.50 -12.58
N THR A 74 6.80 10.43 -12.00
CA THR A 74 7.56 9.30 -11.44
C THR A 74 8.32 8.51 -12.52
N TYR A 75 7.85 8.49 -13.76
CA TYR A 75 8.53 7.84 -14.88
C TYR A 75 9.86 8.49 -15.27
N GLN A 76 10.06 9.76 -14.90
CA GLN A 76 11.29 10.51 -15.17
C GLN A 76 12.37 10.27 -14.09
N THR A 77 12.12 9.34 -13.18
CA THR A 77 12.97 9.05 -12.01
C THR A 77 13.29 7.55 -11.94
N ASP A 78 14.10 7.15 -10.97
CA ASP A 78 14.40 5.73 -10.71
C ASP A 78 13.34 5.01 -9.87
N PHE A 79 12.14 5.60 -9.70
CA PHE A 79 11.09 5.10 -8.81
C PHE A 79 10.61 3.67 -9.12
N TYR A 80 10.75 3.22 -10.36
CA TYR A 80 10.37 1.87 -10.80
C TYR A 80 11.56 0.92 -10.95
N LYS A 81 12.80 1.39 -10.76
CA LYS A 81 13.99 0.59 -10.95
C LYS A 81 14.39 -0.09 -9.64
N THR A 82 14.74 -1.37 -9.74
CA THR A 82 15.45 -2.07 -8.67
C THR A 82 16.92 -1.66 -8.74
N LYS A 83 17.51 -1.34 -7.58
CA LYS A 83 18.93 -0.97 -7.49
C LYS A 83 19.86 -2.15 -7.77
#